data_AF-A0A1B0D0N4-F1
#
_entry.id   AF-A0A1B0D0N4-F1
#
_cell.length_a   1.000
_cell.length_b   1.000
_cell.length_c   1.000
_cell.angle_alpha   90.00
_cell.angle_beta   90.00
_cell.angle_gamma   90.00
#
_symmetry.space_group_name_H-M   'P 1'
#
loop_
_entity.id
_entity.type
_entity.pdbx_description
1 polymer ?
#
loop_
_entity_poly.entity_id
_entity_poly.type
_entity_poly.pdbx_seq_one_letter_code
_entity_poly.pdbx_strand_id
1 'polypeptide(L)'
;MRIRGSPFGRSLYQKLLLLTVIAISFIFYFKFIKFSSEHLNANPESNLVDVSDLDSLNPLEKLIRADLLKQERGLGDRGKSVALVGASKTKGDEDVKRIALNEELSEHLSYNRTVPDARNPQCRNIHYDLNDLPTASVIIIFYNEPYSVLVRTVHSVLNTGDTRILKEVILVDDASVNVELKDKLDYYIETRFPKNVRLIRLKSRLGLIRARLAGARAARGDVLLFLDAHCECVEKWLEPLLARIKESRTSVLVPIIDVIDAKDFHYSSNGYSTFQVGGFSWSGHFDWIDISARERDRQARECPEKNVDVCPTYSPTMAGGLFAINREYFWEIGSYDEQMDGWGGENLEISFRVWQCGGTIETIPCSRVGHIFRDFHPYSFPDNRDTHGINTVRMALVWMDEYINLFFMNRPDLK
;
A
#
# COMPACT_ATOMS: atom_id res chain seq x y z
N MET A 1 -36.05 -68.20 -34.19
CA MET A 1 -34.84 -67.86 -34.97
C MET A 1 -34.18 -66.64 -34.34
N ARG A 2 -33.20 -66.81 -33.45
CA ARG A 2 -32.29 -65.75 -32.97
C ARG A 2 -31.02 -66.39 -32.45
N ILE A 3 -29.91 -65.92 -33.00
CA ILE A 3 -28.58 -66.53 -33.01
C ILE A 3 -27.81 -66.11 -31.76
N ARG A 4 -27.09 -67.06 -31.13
CA ARG A 4 -26.01 -66.80 -30.16
C ARG A 4 -24.79 -66.30 -30.93
N GLY A 5 -24.23 -65.16 -30.52
CA GLY A 5 -22.95 -64.64 -31.02
C GLY A 5 -22.04 -64.23 -29.85
N SER A 6 -20.80 -64.70 -29.89
CA SER A 6 -19.77 -64.63 -28.85
C SER A 6 -19.23 -63.21 -28.57
N PRO A 7 -18.62 -62.96 -27.40
CA PRO A 7 -17.84 -61.76 -27.16
C PRO A 7 -16.37 -61.97 -27.56
N PHE A 8 -15.65 -60.87 -27.75
CA PHE A 8 -14.19 -60.76 -27.95
C PHE A 8 -13.63 -60.92 -29.38
N GLY A 9 -13.45 -59.75 -30.01
CA GLY A 9 -12.49 -59.54 -31.09
C GLY A 9 -12.17 -58.05 -31.22
N ARG A 10 -11.47 -57.45 -30.24
CA ARG A 10 -10.93 -56.09 -30.42
C ARG A 10 -9.90 -56.12 -31.54
N SER A 11 -10.12 -55.34 -32.60
CA SER A 11 -9.35 -55.38 -33.83
C SER A 11 -7.87 -55.05 -33.57
N LEU A 12 -6.98 -55.65 -34.36
CA LEU A 12 -5.52 -55.45 -34.33
C LEU A 12 -5.15 -53.95 -34.31
N TYR A 13 -5.98 -53.13 -34.95
CA TYR A 13 -5.84 -51.67 -35.02
C TYR A 13 -5.96 -50.98 -33.65
N GLN A 14 -6.89 -51.40 -32.79
CA GLN A 14 -7.03 -50.85 -31.44
C GLN A 14 -5.86 -51.22 -30.53
N LYS A 15 -5.26 -52.40 -30.72
CA LYS A 15 -4.05 -52.81 -30.00
C LYS A 15 -2.83 -52.00 -30.46
N LEU A 16 -2.72 -51.74 -31.76
CA LEU A 16 -1.63 -50.92 -32.33
C LEU A 16 -1.73 -49.44 -31.89
N LEU A 17 -2.95 -48.90 -31.82
CA LEU A 17 -3.21 -47.54 -31.33
C LEU A 17 -2.87 -47.41 -29.83
N LEU A 18 -3.22 -48.42 -29.03
CA LEU A 18 -2.89 -48.42 -27.60
C LEU A 18 -1.37 -48.52 -27.37
N LEU A 19 -0.67 -49.34 -28.16
CA LEU A 19 0.79 -49.47 -28.08
C LEU A 19 1.51 -48.19 -28.51
N THR A 20 1.01 -47.48 -29.53
CA THR A 20 1.57 -46.20 -29.96
C THR A 20 1.34 -45.09 -28.93
N VAL A 21 0.15 -45.03 -28.31
CA VAL A 21 -0.12 -44.09 -27.20
C VAL A 21 0.78 -44.36 -25.99
N ILE A 22 0.98 -45.64 -25.62
CA ILE A 22 1.88 -46.01 -24.52
C ILE A 22 3.33 -45.62 -24.85
N ALA A 23 3.78 -45.87 -26.08
CA ALA A 23 5.13 -45.51 -26.52
C ALA A 23 5.36 -43.99 -26.50
N ILE A 24 4.38 -43.20 -26.98
CA ILE A 24 4.46 -41.74 -26.95
C ILE A 24 4.48 -41.22 -25.50
N SER A 25 3.63 -41.75 -24.62
CA SER A 25 3.62 -41.40 -23.20
C SER A 25 4.95 -41.74 -22.51
N PHE A 26 5.58 -42.87 -22.86
CA PHE A 26 6.91 -43.23 -22.38
C PHE A 26 8.00 -42.26 -22.86
N ILE A 27 7.93 -41.82 -24.12
CA ILE A 27 8.87 -40.82 -24.68
C ILE A 27 8.71 -39.47 -23.96
N PHE A 28 7.48 -39.03 -23.70
CA PHE A 28 7.21 -37.81 -22.94
C PHE A 28 7.67 -37.93 -21.49
N TYR A 29 7.44 -39.08 -20.84
CA TYR A 29 7.91 -39.34 -19.49
C TYR A 29 9.44 -39.31 -19.39
N PHE A 30 10.16 -39.93 -20.34
CA PHE A 30 11.62 -39.87 -20.38
C PHE A 30 12.16 -38.48 -20.74
N LYS A 31 11.50 -37.74 -21.62
CA LYS A 31 11.84 -36.31 -21.86
C LYS A 31 11.60 -35.47 -20.62
N PHE A 32 10.52 -35.70 -19.88
CA PHE A 32 10.23 -35.00 -18.63
C PHE A 32 11.22 -35.35 -17.53
N ILE A 33 11.62 -36.62 -17.37
CA ILE A 33 12.68 -37.03 -16.44
C ILE A 33 14.02 -36.42 -16.85
N LYS A 34 14.35 -36.39 -18.14
CA LYS A 34 15.62 -35.81 -18.62
C LYS A 34 15.63 -34.29 -18.44
N PHE A 35 14.52 -33.61 -18.74
CA PHE A 35 14.34 -32.17 -18.50
C PHE A 35 14.39 -31.84 -16.99
N SER A 36 13.75 -32.67 -16.15
CA SER A 36 13.80 -32.54 -14.69
C SER A 36 15.20 -32.85 -14.14
N SER A 37 15.91 -33.84 -14.68
CA SER A 37 17.29 -34.15 -14.32
C SER A 37 18.28 -33.08 -14.76
N GLU A 38 18.07 -32.41 -15.89
CA GLU A 38 18.88 -31.27 -16.33
C GLU A 38 18.60 -30.02 -15.48
N HIS A 39 17.38 -29.85 -14.96
CA HIS A 39 17.06 -28.77 -14.01
C HIS A 39 17.39 -29.07 -12.54
N LEU A 40 17.45 -30.34 -12.13
CA LEU A 40 17.82 -30.78 -10.77
C LEU A 40 19.33 -30.99 -10.60
N ASN A 41 20.10 -31.07 -11.69
CA ASN A 41 21.57 -31.13 -11.65
C ASN A 41 22.23 -29.75 -11.83
N ALA A 42 21.49 -28.66 -11.65
CA ALA A 42 22.10 -27.37 -11.33
C ALA A 42 22.69 -27.49 -9.91
N ASN A 43 24.01 -27.67 -9.82
CA ASN A 43 24.77 -27.71 -8.57
C ASN A 43 24.27 -26.67 -7.55
N PRO A 44 23.90 -27.06 -6.32
CA PRO A 44 23.55 -26.12 -5.25
C PRO A 44 24.77 -25.56 -4.50
N GLU A 45 25.98 -25.72 -5.02
CA GLU A 45 27.22 -25.21 -4.44
C GLU A 45 27.97 -24.32 -5.44
N SER A 46 27.57 -23.04 -5.53
CA SER A 46 28.48 -21.88 -5.67
C SER A 46 27.70 -20.57 -5.82
N ASN A 47 26.89 -20.20 -4.84
CA ASN A 47 26.62 -18.77 -4.56
C ASN A 47 27.65 -18.23 -3.54
N LEU A 48 28.89 -18.66 -3.66
CA LEU A 48 30.00 -17.87 -3.14
C LEU A 48 30.15 -16.73 -4.14
N VAL A 49 29.68 -15.54 -3.76
CA VAL A 49 30.09 -14.30 -4.41
C VAL A 49 31.61 -14.34 -4.51
N ASP A 50 32.14 -14.35 -5.72
CA ASP A 50 33.57 -14.27 -5.95
C ASP A 50 34.09 -13.02 -5.26
N VAL A 51 34.82 -13.21 -4.17
CA VAL A 51 35.31 -12.13 -3.31
C VAL A 51 36.30 -11.24 -4.08
N SER A 52 36.85 -11.73 -5.19
CA SER A 52 37.73 -10.95 -6.08
C SER A 52 37.03 -9.85 -6.87
N ASP A 53 35.69 -9.88 -6.96
CA ASP A 53 34.90 -8.89 -7.71
C ASP A 53 34.23 -7.83 -6.82
N LEU A 54 34.40 -7.91 -5.50
CA LEU A 54 33.84 -6.92 -4.57
C LEU A 54 34.61 -5.59 -4.63
N ASP A 55 35.90 -5.58 -4.93
CA ASP A 55 36.69 -4.34 -4.94
C ASP A 55 36.42 -3.43 -6.14
N SER A 56 35.92 -3.99 -7.25
CA SER A 56 35.56 -3.25 -8.48
C SER A 56 34.15 -2.65 -8.46
N LEU A 57 33.29 -3.08 -7.53
CA LEU A 57 31.90 -2.63 -7.46
C LEU A 57 31.78 -1.19 -6.96
N ASN A 58 30.80 -0.47 -7.52
CA ASN A 58 30.37 0.84 -7.03
C ASN A 58 30.11 0.76 -5.50
N PRO A 59 30.62 1.70 -4.68
CA PRO A 59 30.41 1.69 -3.23
C PRO A 59 28.93 1.58 -2.81
N LEU A 60 28.01 2.22 -3.55
CA LEU A 60 26.57 2.17 -3.29
C LEU A 60 25.99 0.78 -3.57
N GLU A 61 26.49 0.08 -4.59
CA GLU A 61 26.12 -1.31 -4.88
C GLU A 61 26.54 -2.24 -3.75
N LYS A 62 27.72 -2.01 -3.13
CA LYS A 62 28.16 -2.79 -1.95
C LYS A 62 27.20 -2.61 -0.78
N LEU A 63 26.76 -1.37 -0.51
CA LEU A 63 25.79 -1.09 0.56
C LEU A 63 24.45 -1.80 0.31
N ILE A 64 23.93 -1.72 -0.91
CA ILE A 64 22.66 -2.39 -1.26
C ILE A 64 22.79 -3.90 -1.14
N ARG A 65 23.88 -4.50 -1.62
CA ARG A 65 24.12 -5.93 -1.47
C ARG A 65 24.24 -6.34 0.00
N ALA A 66 24.88 -5.52 0.82
CA ALA A 66 24.96 -5.77 2.25
C ALA A 66 23.57 -5.79 2.91
N ASP A 67 22.65 -4.91 2.53
CA ASP A 67 21.27 -4.95 3.04
C ASP A 67 20.52 -6.18 2.56
N LEU A 68 20.63 -6.52 1.27
CA LEU A 68 19.98 -7.70 0.72
C LEU A 68 20.48 -9.00 1.37
N LEU A 69 21.74 -9.04 1.81
CA LEU A 69 22.31 -10.18 2.55
C LEU A 69 21.79 -10.29 3.99
N LYS A 70 21.25 -9.21 4.59
CA LYS A 70 20.56 -9.28 5.89
C LYS A 70 19.20 -9.94 5.77
N GLN A 71 18.57 -9.89 4.59
CA GLN A 71 17.21 -10.38 4.42
C GLN A 71 17.14 -11.91 4.50
N GLU A 72 16.24 -12.39 5.35
CA GLU A 72 15.98 -13.82 5.53
C GLU A 72 14.82 -14.28 4.65
N ARG A 73 15.06 -15.31 3.84
CA ARG A 73 14.05 -15.82 2.91
C ARG A 73 12.85 -16.39 3.67
N GLY A 74 11.66 -15.84 3.39
CA GLY A 74 10.39 -16.30 3.99
C GLY A 74 10.08 -15.71 5.37
N LEU A 75 10.98 -14.90 5.93
CA LEU A 75 10.75 -14.22 7.20
C LEU A 75 9.63 -13.18 7.03
N GLY A 76 8.61 -13.25 7.89
CA GLY A 76 7.45 -12.35 7.85
C GLY A 76 6.54 -12.50 6.63
N ASP A 77 6.74 -13.51 5.77
CA ASP A 77 5.90 -13.73 4.59
C ASP A 77 4.44 -14.00 4.95
N ARG A 78 3.54 -13.51 4.10
CA ARG A 78 2.09 -13.43 4.34
C ARG A 78 1.76 -12.66 5.62
N GLY A 79 2.58 -11.66 5.94
CA GLY A 79 2.40 -10.77 7.09
C GLY A 79 2.48 -11.47 8.46
N LYS A 80 3.23 -12.56 8.57
CA LYS A 80 3.42 -13.24 9.87
C LYS A 80 4.25 -12.40 10.83
N SER A 81 3.90 -12.45 12.12
CA SER A 81 4.72 -11.89 13.21
C SER A 81 6.12 -12.50 13.21
N VAL A 82 7.11 -11.66 13.52
CA VAL A 82 8.53 -12.03 13.58
C VAL A 82 9.11 -11.64 14.93
N ALA A 83 9.88 -12.55 15.53
CA ALA A 83 10.60 -12.29 16.77
C ALA A 83 12.11 -12.37 16.52
N LEU A 84 12.82 -11.26 16.75
CA LEU A 84 14.28 -11.24 16.75
C LEU A 84 14.82 -11.92 18.02
N VAL A 85 16.06 -12.42 17.93
CA VAL A 85 16.79 -13.04 19.04
C VAL A 85 18.17 -12.41 19.24
N GLY A 86 18.77 -12.61 20.41
CA GLY A 86 20.14 -12.18 20.70
C GLY A 86 20.38 -10.67 20.53
N ALA A 87 21.49 -10.31 19.89
CA ALA A 87 21.89 -8.91 19.70
C ALA A 87 20.91 -8.12 18.83
N SER A 88 20.34 -8.73 17.78
CA SER A 88 19.34 -8.07 16.93
C SER A 88 18.06 -7.75 17.69
N LYS A 89 17.65 -8.59 18.65
CA LYS A 89 16.53 -8.26 19.54
C LYS A 89 16.81 -6.99 20.35
N THR A 90 17.99 -6.91 20.98
CA THR A 90 18.37 -5.74 21.79
C THR A 90 18.33 -4.46 20.97
N LYS A 91 18.92 -4.49 19.76
CA LYS A 91 18.91 -3.35 18.85
C LYS A 91 17.50 -2.98 18.39
N GLY A 92 16.66 -3.95 18.03
CA GLY A 92 15.27 -3.72 17.67
C GLY A 92 14.44 -3.10 18.79
N ASP A 93 14.66 -3.53 20.04
CA ASP A 93 14.01 -2.94 21.22
C ASP A 93 14.45 -1.48 21.45
N GLU A 94 15.70 -1.13 21.12
CA GLU A 94 16.21 0.25 21.15
C GLU A 94 15.61 1.10 20.03
N ASP A 95 15.48 0.55 18.82
CA ASP A 95 14.82 1.23 17.69
C ASP A 95 13.36 1.56 18.01
N VAL A 96 12.60 0.63 18.57
CA VAL A 96 11.20 0.88 18.97
C VAL A 96 11.11 2.03 19.98
N LYS A 97 12.02 2.11 20.96
CA LYS A 97 12.05 3.21 21.93
C LYS A 97 12.41 4.55 21.30
N ARG A 98 13.27 4.55 20.28
CA ARG A 98 13.80 5.76 19.63
C ARG A 98 12.83 6.31 18.58
N ILE A 99 12.24 5.44 17.76
CA ILE A 99 11.46 5.83 16.58
C ILE A 99 10.08 5.16 16.46
N ALA A 100 9.63 4.44 17.48
CA ALA A 100 8.36 3.71 17.49
C ALA A 100 8.22 2.66 16.37
N LEU A 101 9.34 2.14 15.86
CA LEU A 101 9.40 1.13 14.80
C LEU A 101 10.67 0.29 14.96
N ASN A 102 10.54 -1.04 14.82
CA ASN A 102 11.66 -1.99 14.87
C ASN A 102 12.44 -2.00 13.55
N GLU A 103 13.29 -0.99 13.36
CA GLU A 103 14.08 -0.81 12.13
C GLU A 103 15.01 -2.00 11.89
N GLU A 104 15.71 -2.49 12.92
CA GLU A 104 16.50 -3.72 12.84
C GLU A 104 15.70 -4.90 12.26
N LEU A 105 14.49 -5.18 12.75
CA LEU A 105 13.67 -6.28 12.23
C LEU A 105 13.32 -6.06 10.76
N SER A 106 12.96 -4.82 10.40
CA SER A 106 12.64 -4.47 9.02
C SER A 106 13.80 -4.78 8.05
N GLU A 107 15.06 -4.61 8.46
CA GLU A 107 16.23 -4.92 7.63
C GLU A 107 16.35 -6.41 7.28
N HIS A 108 15.81 -7.31 8.12
CA HIS A 108 15.80 -8.76 7.90
C HIS A 108 14.62 -9.23 7.05
N LEU A 109 13.61 -8.39 6.82
CA LEU A 109 12.45 -8.72 6.01
C LEU A 109 12.71 -8.46 4.52
N SER A 110 12.23 -9.37 3.68
CA SER A 110 12.25 -9.17 2.23
C SER A 110 11.55 -7.87 1.84
N TYR A 111 12.16 -7.09 0.94
CA TYR A 111 11.47 -5.96 0.30
C TYR A 111 10.26 -6.40 -0.53
N ASN A 112 10.21 -7.67 -0.90
CA ASN A 112 9.15 -8.30 -1.71
C ASN A 112 8.29 -9.26 -0.89
N ARG A 113 8.29 -9.16 0.44
CA ARG A 113 7.45 -10.05 1.27
C ARG A 113 5.99 -9.92 0.87
N THR A 114 5.25 -11.02 1.00
CA THR A 114 3.81 -11.04 0.68
C THR A 114 2.96 -10.66 1.91
N VAL A 115 1.77 -10.12 1.66
CA VAL A 115 0.75 -9.83 2.70
C VAL A 115 -0.48 -10.73 2.52
N PRO A 116 -1.27 -10.99 3.57
CA PRO A 116 -2.45 -11.84 3.45
C PRO A 116 -3.59 -11.13 2.69
N ASP A 117 -4.32 -11.87 1.85
CA ASP A 117 -5.54 -11.35 1.21
C ASP A 117 -6.75 -11.52 2.15
N ALA A 118 -7.00 -10.47 2.95
CA ALA A 118 -8.12 -10.38 3.88
C ALA A 118 -9.38 -9.73 3.28
N ARG A 119 -9.47 -9.56 1.95
CA ARG A 119 -10.66 -8.97 1.31
C ARG A 119 -11.87 -9.89 1.46
N ASN A 120 -13.06 -9.28 1.41
CA ASN A 120 -14.31 -10.03 1.31
C ASN A 120 -14.26 -10.95 0.07
N PRO A 121 -14.67 -12.23 0.17
CA PRO A 121 -14.69 -13.15 -0.96
C PRO A 121 -15.42 -12.62 -2.21
N GLN A 122 -16.43 -11.76 -2.04
CA GLN A 122 -17.14 -11.11 -3.14
C GLN A 122 -16.23 -10.21 -3.97
N CYS A 123 -15.26 -9.53 -3.34
CA CYS A 123 -14.28 -8.68 -4.04
C CYS A 123 -13.45 -9.46 -5.07
N ARG A 124 -13.18 -10.75 -4.80
CA ARG A 124 -12.40 -11.60 -5.71
C ARG A 124 -13.12 -11.91 -7.02
N ASN A 125 -14.46 -11.82 -7.01
CA ASN A 125 -15.31 -12.08 -8.17
C ASN A 125 -15.57 -10.83 -9.02
N ILE A 126 -15.13 -9.65 -8.58
CA ILE A 126 -15.24 -8.41 -9.35
C ILE A 126 -14.16 -8.39 -10.42
N HIS A 127 -14.57 -8.18 -11.67
CA HIS A 127 -13.67 -8.00 -12.80
C HIS A 127 -13.58 -6.51 -13.15
N TYR A 128 -12.35 -6.03 -13.28
CA TYR A 128 -12.06 -4.65 -13.68
C TYR A 128 -11.40 -4.68 -15.06
N ASP A 129 -11.96 -3.98 -16.05
CA ASP A 129 -11.30 -3.81 -17.35
C ASP A 129 -10.23 -2.72 -17.24
N LEU A 130 -8.97 -3.15 -17.13
CA LEU A 130 -7.85 -2.25 -16.87
C LEU A 130 -7.58 -1.27 -18.03
N ASN A 131 -8.04 -1.56 -19.25
CA ASN A 131 -7.86 -0.64 -20.37
C ASN A 131 -8.85 0.54 -20.32
N ASP A 132 -9.89 0.41 -19.51
CA ASP A 132 -11.00 1.32 -19.41
C ASP A 132 -10.96 2.11 -18.07
N LEU A 133 -10.02 1.79 -17.18
CA LEU A 133 -9.79 2.52 -15.94
C LEU A 133 -8.89 3.76 -16.15
N PRO A 134 -9.10 4.83 -15.35
CA PRO A 134 -8.18 5.97 -15.33
C PRO A 134 -6.81 5.53 -14.82
N THR A 135 -5.76 6.26 -15.18
CA THR A 135 -4.40 5.99 -14.70
C THR A 135 -4.13 6.69 -13.36
N ALA A 136 -3.25 6.13 -12.52
CA ALA A 136 -2.91 6.64 -11.20
C ALA A 136 -1.45 7.05 -11.09
N SER A 137 -1.20 8.21 -10.49
CA SER A 137 0.11 8.58 -9.93
C SER A 137 0.10 8.31 -8.42
N VAL A 138 0.89 7.35 -7.97
CA VAL A 138 1.06 7.07 -6.54
C VAL A 138 2.12 8.01 -5.98
N ILE A 139 1.79 8.78 -4.95
CA ILE A 139 2.66 9.80 -4.35
C ILE A 139 2.97 9.36 -2.92
N ILE A 140 4.25 9.13 -2.63
CA ILE A 140 4.76 8.71 -1.33
C ILE A 140 5.65 9.82 -0.78
N ILE A 141 5.23 10.42 0.34
CA ILE A 141 5.98 11.48 1.02
C ILE A 141 6.76 10.84 2.15
N PHE A 142 8.03 11.21 2.32
CA PHE A 142 8.85 10.70 3.41
C PHE A 142 9.80 11.76 3.98
N TYR A 143 10.09 11.61 5.27
CA TYR A 143 11.10 12.36 5.99
C TYR A 143 11.77 11.45 7.02
N ASN A 144 13.06 11.16 6.85
CA ASN A 144 13.83 10.25 7.72
C ASN A 144 13.16 8.88 7.94
N GLU A 145 12.45 8.38 6.94
CA GLU A 145 11.87 7.03 6.99
C GLU A 145 12.99 5.98 7.00
N PRO A 146 12.89 4.90 7.79
CA PRO A 146 13.82 3.78 7.68
C PRO A 146 13.91 3.25 6.24
N TYR A 147 15.14 3.04 5.75
CA TYR A 147 15.39 2.74 4.34
C TYR A 147 14.65 1.48 3.87
N SER A 148 14.72 0.38 4.64
CA SER A 148 14.03 -0.86 4.31
C SER A 148 12.51 -0.72 4.23
N VAL A 149 11.92 0.13 5.07
CA VAL A 149 10.47 0.35 5.12
C VAL A 149 9.98 1.14 3.91
N LEU A 150 10.67 2.24 3.57
CA LEU A 150 10.38 3.02 2.37
C LEU A 150 10.49 2.14 1.11
N VAL A 151 11.61 1.43 0.97
CA VAL A 151 11.85 0.57 -0.20
C VAL A 151 10.80 -0.54 -0.31
N ARG A 152 10.40 -1.16 0.81
CA ARG A 152 9.33 -2.16 0.83
C ARG A 152 7.98 -1.59 0.40
N THR A 153 7.66 -0.36 0.81
CA THR A 153 6.43 0.32 0.35
C THR A 153 6.42 0.48 -1.17
N VAL A 154 7.53 0.93 -1.76
CA VAL A 154 7.63 1.09 -3.22
C VAL A 154 7.55 -0.25 -3.95
N HIS A 155 8.25 -1.28 -3.48
CA HIS A 155 8.12 -2.63 -4.03
C HIS A 155 6.69 -3.15 -3.91
N SER A 156 6.03 -2.94 -2.78
CA SER A 156 4.65 -3.38 -2.58
C SER A 156 3.70 -2.75 -3.59
N VAL A 157 3.81 -1.45 -3.86
CA VAL A 157 3.04 -0.75 -4.90
C VAL A 157 3.34 -1.34 -6.29
N LEU A 158 4.61 -1.53 -6.63
CA LEU A 158 5.00 -2.05 -7.95
C LEU A 158 4.60 -3.52 -8.16
N ASN A 159 4.66 -4.34 -7.11
CA ASN A 159 4.34 -5.76 -7.17
C ASN A 159 2.83 -6.01 -7.26
N THR A 160 2.01 -5.09 -6.76
CA THR A 160 0.55 -5.24 -6.70
C THR A 160 -0.22 -4.31 -7.63
N GLY A 161 0.45 -3.34 -8.25
CA GLY A 161 -0.13 -2.43 -9.23
C GLY A 161 0.14 -2.87 -10.68
N ASP A 162 -0.91 -2.98 -11.49
CA ASP A 162 -0.76 -3.29 -12.92
C ASP A 162 -0.27 -2.06 -13.70
N THR A 163 0.73 -2.26 -14.57
CA THR A 163 1.41 -1.19 -15.32
C THR A 163 0.53 -0.47 -16.32
N ARG A 164 -0.64 -1.02 -16.68
CA ARG A 164 -1.64 -0.34 -17.54
C ARG A 164 -2.31 0.83 -16.82
N ILE A 165 -2.48 0.72 -15.50
CA ILE A 165 -3.18 1.72 -14.67
C ILE A 165 -2.23 2.45 -13.71
N LEU A 166 -1.11 1.86 -13.31
CA LEU A 166 -0.08 2.50 -12.50
C LEU A 166 0.85 3.34 -13.39
N LYS A 167 0.54 4.63 -13.54
CA LYS A 167 1.27 5.55 -14.43
C LYS A 167 2.69 5.79 -13.95
N GLU A 168 2.84 6.18 -12.69
CA GLU A 168 4.11 6.51 -12.06
C GLU A 168 4.02 6.41 -10.54
N VAL A 169 5.17 6.20 -9.89
CA VAL A 169 5.34 6.34 -8.44
C VAL A 169 6.26 7.54 -8.20
N ILE A 170 5.79 8.51 -7.42
CA ILE A 170 6.51 9.74 -7.11
C ILE A 170 6.87 9.70 -5.64
N LEU A 171 8.15 9.60 -5.36
CA LEU A 171 8.71 9.72 -4.02
C LEU A 171 9.05 11.20 -3.77
N VAL A 172 8.60 11.75 -2.65
CA VAL A 172 8.87 13.14 -2.27
C VAL A 172 9.66 13.14 -0.95
N ASP A 173 10.95 13.44 -1.04
CA ASP A 173 11.84 13.63 0.10
C ASP A 173 11.63 15.04 0.68
N ASP A 174 11.00 15.14 1.84
CA ASP A 174 10.79 16.40 2.57
C ASP A 174 12.05 16.83 3.35
N ALA A 175 13.19 16.87 2.65
CA ALA A 175 14.51 17.22 3.16
C ALA A 175 15.00 16.33 4.31
N SER A 176 14.95 15.01 4.13
CA SER A 176 15.53 14.02 5.07
C SER A 176 17.01 14.30 5.34
N VAL A 177 17.48 13.92 6.51
CA VAL A 177 18.91 13.94 6.89
C VAL A 177 19.51 12.54 7.01
N ASN A 178 18.68 11.49 7.03
CA ASN A 178 19.15 10.11 6.98
C ASN A 178 20.00 9.90 5.70
N VAL A 179 21.27 9.53 5.90
CA VAL A 179 22.26 9.32 4.84
C VAL A 179 21.88 8.20 3.87
N GLU A 180 21.14 7.19 4.34
CA GLU A 180 20.69 6.08 3.50
C GLU A 180 19.65 6.52 2.46
N LEU A 181 18.93 7.61 2.74
CA LEU A 181 17.94 8.19 1.84
C LEU A 181 18.56 9.16 0.82
N LYS A 182 19.89 9.29 0.78
CA LYS A 182 20.63 10.14 -0.16
C LYS A 182 21.09 9.33 -1.37
N ASP A 183 22.38 9.35 -1.68
CA ASP A 183 22.94 8.73 -2.89
C ASP A 183 22.60 7.24 -3.01
N LYS A 184 22.53 6.53 -1.88
CA LYS A 184 22.13 5.11 -1.83
C LYS A 184 20.72 4.90 -2.37
N LEU A 185 19.75 5.71 -1.95
CA LEU A 185 18.38 5.65 -2.46
C LEU A 185 18.30 6.06 -3.94
N ASP A 186 19.03 7.11 -4.35
CA ASP A 186 19.08 7.55 -5.75
C ASP A 186 19.55 6.40 -6.66
N TYR A 187 20.66 5.76 -6.26
CA TYR A 187 21.23 4.62 -6.98
C TYR A 187 20.32 3.40 -6.94
N TYR A 188 19.63 3.12 -5.82
CA TYR A 188 18.66 2.03 -5.75
C TYR A 188 17.49 2.25 -6.73
N ILE A 189 16.93 3.46 -6.75
CA ILE A 189 15.83 3.80 -7.66
C ILE A 189 16.27 3.64 -9.12
N GLU A 190 17.44 4.17 -9.48
CA GLU A 190 17.97 4.08 -10.85
C GLU A 190 18.22 2.63 -11.30
N THR A 191 18.70 1.78 -10.40
CA THR A 191 19.21 0.45 -10.77
C THR A 191 18.27 -0.71 -10.44
N ARG A 192 17.25 -0.51 -9.61
CA ARG A 192 16.32 -1.57 -9.16
C ARG A 192 14.85 -1.28 -9.47
N PHE A 193 14.47 -0.03 -9.70
CA PHE A 193 13.10 0.33 -10.03
C PHE A 193 12.90 0.65 -11.52
N PRO A 194 11.67 0.47 -12.03
CA PRO A 194 11.35 0.89 -13.39
C PRO A 194 11.41 2.41 -13.54
N LYS A 195 11.60 2.89 -14.77
CA LYS A 195 11.78 4.32 -15.10
C LYS A 195 10.60 5.23 -14.73
N ASN A 196 9.43 4.65 -14.43
CA ASN A 196 8.26 5.39 -13.97
C ASN A 196 8.25 5.62 -12.45
N VAL A 197 9.29 5.20 -11.72
CA VAL A 197 9.54 5.65 -10.34
C VAL A 197 10.43 6.90 -10.37
N ARG A 198 10.00 7.98 -9.71
CA ARG A 198 10.68 9.27 -9.71
C ARG A 198 10.86 9.77 -8.29
N LEU A 199 12.01 10.38 -8.01
CA LEU A 199 12.29 11.06 -6.75
C LEU A 199 12.28 12.58 -6.94
N ILE A 200 11.60 13.28 -6.04
CA ILE A 200 11.60 14.73 -5.90
C ILE A 200 12.24 15.06 -4.55
N ARG A 201 13.34 15.82 -4.55
CA ARG A 201 13.98 16.30 -3.31
C ARG A 201 13.61 17.75 -3.05
N LEU A 202 12.96 18.00 -1.92
CA LEU A 202 12.69 19.35 -1.45
C LEU A 202 13.96 19.95 -0.82
N LYS A 203 14.21 21.24 -1.07
CA LYS A 203 15.43 21.93 -0.61
C LYS A 203 15.46 22.17 0.89
N SER A 204 14.28 22.22 1.51
CA SER A 204 14.06 22.47 2.93
C SER A 204 12.83 21.68 3.38
N ARG A 205 12.73 21.39 4.67
CA ARG A 205 11.59 20.69 5.25
C ARG A 205 10.37 21.60 5.24
N LEU A 206 9.36 21.24 4.45
CA LEU A 206 8.13 22.02 4.25
C LEU A 206 6.93 21.43 5.00
N GLY A 207 7.02 20.20 5.50
CA GLY A 207 5.92 19.48 6.13
C GLY A 207 5.09 18.65 5.15
N LEU A 208 4.26 17.75 5.68
CA LEU A 208 3.52 16.76 4.91
C LEU A 208 2.63 17.41 3.85
N ILE A 209 1.93 18.49 4.22
CA ILE A 209 0.93 19.15 3.36
C ILE A 209 1.60 19.71 2.10
N ARG A 210 2.67 20.49 2.27
CA ARG A 210 3.39 21.10 1.15
C ARG A 210 4.16 20.07 0.33
N ALA A 211 4.66 19.02 0.95
CA ALA A 211 5.27 17.90 0.23
C ALA A 211 4.24 17.12 -0.61
N ARG A 212 3.01 16.89 -0.10
CA ARG A 212 1.89 16.35 -0.89
C ARG A 212 1.60 17.22 -2.11
N LEU A 213 1.54 18.55 -1.93
CA LEU A 213 1.32 19.49 -3.03
C LEU A 213 2.44 19.44 -4.07
N ALA A 214 3.71 19.32 -3.65
CA ALA A 214 4.83 19.17 -4.57
C ALA A 214 4.70 17.89 -5.42
N GLY A 215 4.33 16.76 -4.81
CA GLY A 215 4.04 15.52 -5.52
C GLY A 215 2.84 15.65 -6.47
N ALA A 216 1.74 16.25 -6.01
CA ALA A 216 0.52 16.44 -6.79
C ALA A 216 0.76 17.31 -8.03
N ARG A 217 1.58 18.38 -7.92
CA ARG A 217 1.94 19.24 -9.06
C ARG A 217 2.79 18.52 -10.10
N ALA A 218 3.59 17.53 -9.68
CA ALA A 218 4.47 16.78 -10.57
C ALA A 218 3.82 15.53 -11.20
N ALA A 219 2.64 15.14 -10.71
CA ALA A 219 1.90 13.97 -11.12
C ALA A 219 1.21 14.14 -12.47
N ARG A 220 1.20 13.05 -13.26
CA ARG A 220 0.67 13.02 -14.63
C ARG A 220 -0.46 12.02 -14.85
N GLY A 221 -0.76 11.17 -13.87
CA GLY A 221 -1.90 10.27 -13.89
C GLY A 221 -3.23 11.03 -13.78
N ASP A 222 -4.32 10.39 -14.17
CA ASP A 222 -5.67 10.94 -14.07
C ASP A 222 -6.15 11.02 -12.61
N VAL A 223 -5.61 10.14 -11.76
CA VAL A 223 -5.88 10.03 -10.33
C VAL A 223 -4.60 10.29 -9.54
N LEU A 224 -4.71 11.09 -8.48
CA LEU A 224 -3.70 11.22 -7.44
C LEU A 224 -4.00 10.18 -6.36
N LEU A 225 -3.03 9.34 -6.03
CA LEU A 225 -3.14 8.40 -4.93
C LEU A 225 -2.02 8.67 -3.94
N PHE A 226 -2.36 9.12 -2.74
CA PHE A 226 -1.39 9.35 -1.67
C PHE A 226 -1.23 8.08 -0.83
N LEU A 227 0.02 7.74 -0.50
CA LEU A 227 0.37 6.71 0.46
C LEU A 227 1.44 7.24 1.42
N ASP A 228 1.38 6.79 2.67
CA ASP A 228 2.49 6.98 3.61
C ASP A 228 3.66 6.06 3.23
N ALA A 229 4.87 6.41 3.67
CA ALA A 229 6.11 5.72 3.32
C ALA A 229 6.34 4.36 4.02
N HIS A 230 5.36 3.91 4.80
CA HIS A 230 5.39 2.68 5.60
C HIS A 230 4.08 1.90 5.41
N CYS A 231 3.80 1.56 4.15
CA CYS A 231 2.60 0.84 3.76
C CYS A 231 2.93 -0.45 3.01
N GLU A 232 2.07 -1.46 3.11
CA GLU A 232 2.11 -2.66 2.27
C GLU A 232 0.73 -2.92 1.67
N CYS A 233 0.66 -2.87 0.34
CA CYS A 233 -0.57 -2.98 -0.44
C CYS A 233 -0.99 -4.44 -0.63
N VAL A 234 -2.30 -4.70 -0.52
CA VAL A 234 -2.89 -6.02 -0.83
C VAL A 234 -3.09 -6.15 -2.33
N GLU A 235 -3.12 -7.39 -2.85
CA GLU A 235 -3.43 -7.64 -4.25
C GLU A 235 -4.74 -6.96 -4.68
N LYS A 236 -4.72 -6.33 -5.87
CA LYS A 236 -5.80 -5.53 -6.44
C LYS A 236 -6.35 -4.40 -5.57
N TRP A 237 -5.50 -3.76 -4.77
CA TRP A 237 -5.89 -2.62 -3.97
C TRP A 237 -6.22 -1.37 -4.83
N LEU A 238 -5.63 -1.25 -6.02
CA LEU A 238 -5.70 -0.04 -6.84
C LEU A 238 -6.98 0.01 -7.68
N GLU A 239 -7.34 -1.10 -8.32
CA GLU A 239 -8.43 -1.25 -9.29
C GLU A 239 -9.80 -0.81 -8.72
N PRO A 240 -10.20 -1.21 -7.49
CA PRO A 240 -11.48 -0.79 -6.93
C PRO A 240 -11.56 0.72 -6.73
N LEU A 241 -10.46 1.38 -6.37
CA LEU A 241 -10.41 2.83 -6.19
C LEU A 241 -10.58 3.56 -7.52
N LEU A 242 -9.89 3.09 -8.56
CA LEU A 242 -9.94 3.70 -9.90
C LEU A 242 -11.27 3.45 -10.60
N ALA A 243 -11.86 2.26 -10.43
CA ALA A 243 -13.20 1.96 -10.89
C ALA A 243 -14.23 2.92 -10.28
N ARG A 244 -14.12 3.18 -8.97
CA ARG A 244 -15.05 4.09 -8.30
C ARG A 244 -14.86 5.55 -8.71
N ILE A 245 -13.62 6.01 -8.89
CA ILE A 245 -13.37 7.38 -9.41
C ILE A 245 -13.91 7.56 -10.82
N LYS A 246 -13.85 6.51 -11.65
CA LYS A 246 -14.44 6.54 -12.98
C LYS A 246 -15.95 6.77 -12.95
N GLU A 247 -16.65 6.14 -12.01
CA GLU A 247 -18.09 6.32 -11.81
C GLU A 247 -18.43 7.69 -11.23
N SER A 248 -17.59 8.19 -10.30
CA SER A 248 -17.81 9.44 -9.58
C SER A 248 -16.50 10.21 -9.43
N ARG A 249 -16.31 11.18 -10.34
CA ARG A 249 -15.10 12.03 -10.38
C ARG A 249 -14.92 12.87 -9.11
N THR A 250 -16.02 13.21 -8.42
CA THR A 250 -16.04 14.07 -7.22
C THR A 250 -15.96 13.29 -5.91
N SER A 251 -15.75 11.98 -5.98
CA SER A 251 -15.52 11.15 -4.81
C SER A 251 -14.04 11.15 -4.41
N VAL A 252 -13.78 11.14 -3.11
CA VAL A 252 -12.48 10.89 -2.49
C VAL A 252 -12.49 9.53 -1.81
N LEU A 253 -11.57 8.66 -2.20
CA LEU A 253 -11.68 7.23 -1.97
C LEU A 253 -10.60 6.80 -0.99
N VAL A 254 -10.97 6.10 0.07
CA VAL A 254 -10.02 5.55 1.04
C VAL A 254 -10.05 4.02 1.01
N PRO A 255 -8.88 3.35 1.01
CA PRO A 255 -8.85 1.92 1.25
C PRO A 255 -9.23 1.61 2.71
N ILE A 256 -9.58 0.36 3.00
CA ILE A 256 -9.49 -0.12 4.39
C ILE A 256 -8.01 -0.14 4.76
N ILE A 257 -7.69 0.51 5.88
CA ILE A 257 -6.33 0.56 6.41
C ILE A 257 -6.17 -0.56 7.43
N ASP A 258 -5.40 -1.57 7.06
CA ASP A 258 -5.01 -2.66 7.97
C ASP A 258 -3.82 -2.25 8.83
N VAL A 259 -3.59 -2.98 9.93
CA VAL A 259 -2.53 -2.66 10.88
C VAL A 259 -1.31 -3.53 10.58
N ILE A 260 -0.15 -2.92 10.38
CA ILE A 260 1.14 -3.58 10.45
C ILE A 260 1.76 -3.19 11.80
N ASP A 261 1.97 -4.17 12.67
CA ASP A 261 2.54 -3.90 13.99
C ASP A 261 3.99 -3.43 13.86
N ALA A 262 4.32 -2.31 14.50
CA ALA A 262 5.63 -1.67 14.36
C ALA A 262 6.77 -2.44 15.05
N LYS A 263 6.47 -3.40 15.93
CA LYS A 263 7.43 -4.16 16.73
C LYS A 263 7.77 -5.50 16.09
N ASP A 264 6.79 -6.20 15.55
CA ASP A 264 6.95 -7.55 14.99
C ASP A 264 6.57 -7.69 13.51
N PHE A 265 6.12 -6.60 12.88
CA PHE A 265 5.70 -6.52 11.47
C PHE A 265 4.56 -7.48 11.08
N HIS A 266 3.78 -7.94 12.06
CA HIS A 266 2.57 -8.71 11.81
C HIS A 266 1.54 -7.85 11.08
N TYR A 267 1.06 -8.34 9.93
CA TYR A 267 -0.06 -7.76 9.21
C TYR A 267 -1.36 -8.29 9.84
N SER A 268 -2.02 -7.44 10.62
CA SER A 268 -3.29 -7.70 11.24
C SER A 268 -4.42 -7.06 10.44
N SER A 269 -5.44 -7.88 10.13
CA SER A 269 -6.69 -7.41 9.57
C SER A 269 -7.82 -7.77 10.55
N ASN A 270 -8.81 -6.90 10.70
CA ASN A 270 -10.01 -7.19 11.49
C ASN A 270 -11.00 -8.13 10.76
N GLY A 271 -10.48 -8.98 9.86
CA GLY A 271 -11.26 -9.77 8.92
C GLY A 271 -11.93 -8.92 7.81
N TYR A 272 -12.92 -9.51 7.16
CA TYR A 272 -13.66 -8.89 6.06
C TYR A 272 -15.11 -8.49 6.42
N SER A 273 -15.62 -8.95 7.56
CA SER A 273 -17.03 -8.77 7.94
C SER A 273 -17.35 -7.40 8.51
N THR A 274 -16.34 -6.71 9.06
CA THR A 274 -16.50 -5.40 9.68
C THR A 274 -15.29 -4.53 9.42
N PHE A 275 -15.53 -3.23 9.23
CA PHE A 275 -14.52 -2.19 9.22
C PHE A 275 -15.14 -0.89 9.74
N GLN A 276 -14.28 0.06 10.09
CA GLN A 276 -14.67 1.37 10.59
C GLN A 276 -14.47 2.43 9.51
N VAL A 277 -15.21 3.53 9.65
CA VAL A 277 -15.07 4.73 8.81
C VAL A 277 -14.54 5.88 9.67
N GLY A 278 -14.16 6.98 9.03
CA GLY A 278 -13.61 8.15 9.72
C GLY A 278 -14.66 9.00 10.40
N GLY A 279 -14.40 9.33 11.66
CA GLY A 279 -15.08 10.37 12.44
C GLY A 279 -14.08 11.41 12.94
N PHE A 280 -14.54 12.25 13.87
CA PHE A 280 -13.68 13.20 14.58
C PHE A 280 -14.27 13.54 15.95
N SER A 281 -13.40 13.93 16.89
CA SER A 281 -13.80 14.50 18.17
C SER A 281 -13.92 16.02 18.07
N TRP A 282 -14.69 16.63 18.98
CA TRP A 282 -14.75 18.10 19.08
C TRP A 282 -13.43 18.74 19.50
N SER A 283 -12.41 17.98 19.91
CA SER A 283 -11.04 18.49 20.09
C SER A 283 -10.24 18.56 18.78
N GLY A 284 -10.84 18.18 17.65
CA GLY A 284 -10.21 18.26 16.33
C GLY A 284 -9.33 17.08 15.96
N HIS A 285 -9.45 15.97 16.68
CA HIS A 285 -8.73 14.74 16.37
C HIS A 285 -9.59 13.80 15.53
N PHE A 286 -8.95 13.13 14.57
CA PHE A 286 -9.55 12.02 13.84
C PHE A 286 -9.86 10.86 14.78
N ASP A 287 -10.95 10.14 14.50
CA ASP A 287 -11.32 8.93 15.22
C ASP A 287 -11.90 7.88 14.26
N TRP A 288 -11.86 6.60 14.65
CA TRP A 288 -12.50 5.52 13.90
C TRP A 288 -13.86 5.22 14.51
N ILE A 289 -14.92 5.30 13.70
CA ILE A 289 -16.29 5.06 14.14
C ILE A 289 -16.93 3.91 13.37
N ASP A 290 -17.89 3.25 14.01
CA ASP A 290 -18.66 2.20 13.36
C ASP A 290 -19.59 2.77 12.29
N ILE A 291 -19.85 1.96 11.26
CA ILE A 291 -20.78 2.31 10.18
C ILE A 291 -22.19 2.46 10.77
N SER A 292 -22.74 3.67 10.65
CA SER A 292 -24.07 4.02 11.19
C SER A 292 -25.19 3.21 10.53
N ALA A 293 -26.30 3.01 11.25
CA ALA A 293 -27.49 2.35 10.71
C ALA A 293 -28.04 3.08 9.45
N ARG A 294 -28.01 4.42 9.45
CA ARG A 294 -28.42 5.23 8.29
C ARG A 294 -27.62 4.88 7.04
N GLU A 295 -26.32 4.67 7.18
CA GLU A 295 -25.45 4.31 6.07
C GLU A 295 -25.74 2.88 5.59
N ARG A 296 -25.94 1.93 6.50
CA ARG A 296 -26.34 0.56 6.14
C ARG A 296 -27.68 0.54 5.37
N ASP A 297 -28.65 1.35 5.81
CA ASP A 297 -29.93 1.49 5.12
C ASP A 297 -29.76 2.12 3.72
N ARG A 298 -28.81 3.05 3.54
CA ARG A 298 -28.47 3.60 2.23
C ARG A 298 -27.91 2.51 1.31
N GLN A 299 -26.92 1.76 1.79
CA GLN A 299 -26.30 0.68 1.03
C GLN A 299 -27.31 -0.39 0.63
N ALA A 300 -28.22 -0.78 1.52
CA ALA A 300 -29.29 -1.73 1.21
C ALA A 300 -30.25 -1.25 0.10
N ARG A 301 -30.42 0.07 -0.07
CA ARG A 301 -31.26 0.67 -1.12
C ARG A 301 -30.51 0.88 -2.45
N GLU A 302 -29.24 1.28 -2.38
CA GLU A 302 -28.49 1.77 -3.55
C GLU A 302 -27.55 0.73 -4.16
N CYS A 303 -27.07 -0.23 -3.36
CA CYS A 303 -26.17 -1.25 -3.85
C CYS A 303 -26.91 -2.54 -4.22
N PRO A 304 -26.44 -3.28 -5.23
CA PRO A 304 -27.00 -4.59 -5.55
C PRO A 304 -26.98 -5.50 -4.33
N GLU A 305 -28.08 -6.21 -4.05
CA GLU A 305 -28.23 -7.08 -2.87
C GLU A 305 -27.06 -8.08 -2.72
N LYS A 306 -26.55 -8.58 -3.85
CA LYS A 306 -25.40 -9.50 -3.89
C LYS A 306 -24.06 -8.88 -3.49
N ASN A 307 -23.96 -7.56 -3.39
CA ASN A 307 -22.73 -6.81 -3.17
C ASN A 307 -22.82 -5.82 -2.00
N VAL A 308 -23.84 -5.93 -1.13
CA VAL A 308 -24.04 -4.95 -0.05
C VAL A 308 -22.85 -4.87 0.90
N ASP A 309 -22.17 -6.00 1.18
CA ASP A 309 -21.00 -6.07 2.08
C ASP A 309 -19.70 -5.50 1.46
N VAL A 310 -19.71 -5.23 0.16
CA VAL A 310 -18.58 -4.66 -0.59
C VAL A 310 -18.94 -3.32 -1.25
N CYS A 311 -20.09 -2.77 -0.90
CA CYS A 311 -20.58 -1.48 -1.34
C CYS A 311 -19.67 -0.35 -0.84
N PRO A 312 -19.40 0.70 -1.63
CA PRO A 312 -18.75 1.90 -1.13
C PRO A 312 -19.48 2.45 0.10
N THR A 313 -18.74 2.74 1.17
CA THR A 313 -19.32 3.22 2.44
C THR A 313 -18.95 4.67 2.65
N TYR A 314 -19.94 5.54 2.87
CA TYR A 314 -19.67 6.94 3.18
C TYR A 314 -18.96 7.08 4.51
N SER A 315 -17.93 7.92 4.49
CA SER A 315 -17.08 8.23 5.63
C SER A 315 -17.18 9.72 5.93
N PRO A 316 -17.63 10.15 7.12
CA PRO A 316 -17.66 11.57 7.47
C PRO A 316 -16.29 12.26 7.31
N THR A 317 -15.22 11.57 7.67
CA THR A 317 -13.84 12.07 7.54
C THR A 317 -12.93 11.00 6.94
N MET A 318 -11.68 11.35 6.60
CA MET A 318 -10.63 10.40 6.26
C MET A 318 -9.45 10.52 7.23
N ALA A 319 -8.71 9.42 7.44
CA ALA A 319 -7.45 9.47 8.19
C ALA A 319 -6.42 10.37 7.48
N GLY A 320 -6.51 10.47 6.15
CA GLY A 320 -5.75 11.41 5.31
C GLY A 320 -4.40 10.89 4.81
N GLY A 321 -3.83 9.87 5.43
CA GLY A 321 -2.58 9.22 4.97
C GLY A 321 -2.71 8.55 3.60
N LEU A 322 -3.79 7.78 3.43
CA LEU A 322 -4.01 6.94 2.26
C LEU A 322 -5.35 7.28 1.61
N PHE A 323 -5.33 7.85 0.40
CA PHE A 323 -6.54 8.13 -0.36
C PHE A 323 -6.26 8.32 -1.85
N ALA A 324 -7.28 8.11 -2.67
CA ALA A 324 -7.29 8.38 -4.11
C ALA A 324 -8.31 9.48 -4.43
N ILE A 325 -7.95 10.40 -5.32
CA ILE A 325 -8.80 11.49 -5.78
C ILE A 325 -8.52 11.78 -7.25
N ASN A 326 -9.55 12.09 -8.04
CA ASN A 326 -9.35 12.57 -9.40
C ASN A 326 -8.45 13.83 -9.38
N ARG A 327 -7.42 13.86 -10.24
CA ARG A 327 -6.40 14.92 -10.22
C ARG A 327 -6.99 16.29 -10.51
N GLU A 328 -7.91 16.40 -11.46
CA GLU A 328 -8.56 17.67 -11.78
C GLU A 328 -9.45 18.12 -10.62
N TYR A 329 -10.25 17.21 -10.08
CA TYR A 329 -11.10 17.49 -8.93
C TYR A 329 -10.30 17.97 -7.71
N PHE A 330 -9.14 17.35 -7.42
CA PHE A 330 -8.25 17.81 -6.34
C PHE A 330 -7.88 19.29 -6.47
N TRP A 331 -7.59 19.78 -7.69
CA TRP A 331 -7.30 21.19 -7.91
C TRP A 331 -8.55 22.06 -7.92
N GLU A 332 -9.67 21.58 -8.47
CA GLU A 332 -10.96 22.29 -8.49
C GLU A 332 -11.47 22.59 -7.09
N ILE A 333 -11.36 21.65 -6.15
CA ILE A 333 -11.77 21.87 -4.76
C ILE A 333 -10.76 22.72 -3.99
N GLY A 334 -9.65 23.14 -4.58
CA GLY A 334 -8.64 23.98 -3.91
C GLY A 334 -7.49 23.22 -3.24
N SER A 335 -7.26 21.95 -3.58
CA SER A 335 -6.10 21.14 -3.14
C SER A 335 -5.98 20.98 -1.62
N TYR A 336 -4.96 21.55 -0.98
CA TYR A 336 -4.88 21.72 0.48
C TYR A 336 -4.67 23.21 0.80
N ASP A 337 -5.06 23.66 2.00
CA ASP A 337 -4.71 25.00 2.49
C ASP A 337 -3.18 25.14 2.62
N GLU A 338 -2.55 25.90 1.71
CA GLU A 338 -1.09 26.05 1.65
C GLU A 338 -0.49 26.79 2.87
N GLN A 339 -1.35 27.46 3.65
CA GLN A 339 -0.95 28.13 4.89
C GLN A 339 -0.96 27.20 6.11
N MET A 340 -1.51 25.98 6.00
CA MET A 340 -1.29 24.96 7.01
C MET A 340 0.19 24.59 7.05
N ASP A 341 0.72 24.45 8.26
CA ASP A 341 2.13 24.19 8.48
C ASP A 341 2.35 22.79 9.05
N GLY A 342 3.49 22.17 8.74
CA GLY A 342 3.83 20.86 9.28
C GLY A 342 2.80 19.76 8.96
N TRP A 343 2.09 19.31 10.00
CA TRP A 343 1.14 18.20 9.96
C TRP A 343 -0.06 18.45 10.88
N GLY A 344 -1.18 17.82 10.56
CA GLY A 344 -2.36 17.75 11.42
C GLY A 344 -3.45 18.71 10.96
N GLY A 345 -4.70 18.27 11.10
CA GLY A 345 -5.89 19.02 10.73
C GLY A 345 -6.20 19.00 9.23
N GLU A 346 -5.23 18.70 8.36
CA GLU A 346 -5.41 18.73 6.90
C GLU A 346 -6.41 17.68 6.42
N ASN A 347 -6.42 16.52 7.09
CA ASN A 347 -7.31 15.41 6.77
C ASN A 347 -8.77 15.74 7.10
N LEU A 348 -9.02 16.46 8.20
CA LEU A 348 -10.35 16.95 8.55
C LEU A 348 -10.78 18.12 7.66
N GLU A 349 -9.86 19.03 7.33
CA GLU A 349 -10.13 20.17 6.45
C GLU A 349 -10.59 19.73 5.08
N ILE A 350 -9.82 18.86 4.42
CA ILE A 350 -10.23 18.35 3.11
C ILE A 350 -11.51 17.53 3.23
N SER A 351 -11.76 16.87 4.38
CA SER A 351 -12.99 16.11 4.58
C SER A 351 -14.22 17.00 4.60
N PHE A 352 -14.19 18.07 5.40
CA PHE A 352 -15.27 19.05 5.46
C PHE A 352 -15.49 19.72 4.13
N ARG A 353 -14.41 20.16 3.48
CA ARG A 353 -14.47 20.81 2.17
C ARG A 353 -15.10 19.89 1.12
N VAL A 354 -14.70 18.64 1.03
CA VAL A 354 -15.26 17.68 0.06
C VAL A 354 -16.77 17.54 0.25
N TRP A 355 -17.24 17.29 1.47
CA TRP A 355 -18.66 17.10 1.75
C TRP A 355 -19.47 18.38 1.54
N GLN A 356 -18.99 19.51 2.04
CA GLN A 356 -19.70 20.80 1.97
C GLN A 356 -19.68 21.41 0.56
N CYS A 357 -18.72 21.03 -0.28
CA CYS A 357 -18.65 21.43 -1.68
C CYS A 357 -19.27 20.40 -2.65
N GLY A 358 -20.01 19.40 -2.16
CA GLY A 358 -20.84 18.50 -2.98
C GLY A 358 -20.15 17.24 -3.51
N GLY A 359 -18.95 16.93 -3.02
CA GLY A 359 -18.32 15.62 -3.22
C GLY A 359 -18.70 14.60 -2.16
N THR A 360 -18.08 13.42 -2.22
CA THR A 360 -18.24 12.36 -1.22
C THR A 360 -16.88 11.84 -0.76
N ILE A 361 -16.82 11.32 0.46
CA ILE A 361 -15.67 10.54 0.94
C ILE A 361 -16.16 9.12 1.20
N GLU A 362 -15.48 8.14 0.61
CA GLU A 362 -15.96 6.77 0.58
C GLU A 362 -14.85 5.78 0.91
N THR A 363 -15.11 4.89 1.87
CA THR A 363 -14.28 3.72 2.12
C THR A 363 -14.65 2.62 1.13
N ILE A 364 -13.65 2.09 0.44
CA ILE A 364 -13.82 1.06 -0.59
C ILE A 364 -13.40 -0.31 -0.04
N PRO A 365 -14.35 -1.21 0.33
CA PRO A 365 -14.02 -2.42 1.10
C PRO A 365 -13.12 -3.42 0.38
N CYS A 366 -13.13 -3.38 -0.96
CA CYS A 366 -12.30 -4.24 -1.80
C CYS A 366 -10.86 -3.74 -1.96
N SER A 367 -10.58 -2.50 -1.55
CA SER A 367 -9.23 -1.95 -1.51
C SER A 367 -8.70 -2.00 -0.08
N ARG A 368 -7.54 -2.63 0.12
CA ARG A 368 -6.90 -2.76 1.43
C ARG A 368 -5.42 -2.44 1.33
N VAL A 369 -4.92 -1.68 2.30
CA VAL A 369 -3.51 -1.34 2.43
C VAL A 369 -3.14 -1.41 3.91
N GLY A 370 -2.09 -2.15 4.24
CA GLY A 370 -1.53 -2.17 5.59
C GLY A 370 -0.70 -0.94 5.84
N HIS A 371 -0.78 -0.39 7.05
CA HIS A 371 -0.03 0.78 7.50
C HIS A 371 0.67 0.47 8.82
N ILE A 372 1.92 0.91 8.97
CA ILE A 372 2.64 0.80 10.25
C ILE A 372 2.17 1.90 11.21
N PHE A 373 1.30 1.54 12.15
CA PHE A 373 0.87 2.45 13.21
C PHE A 373 1.96 2.58 14.28
N ARG A 374 2.35 3.81 14.59
CA ARG A 374 3.38 4.14 15.58
C ARG A 374 2.74 4.70 16.84
N ASP A 375 3.28 4.32 18.00
CA ASP A 375 2.84 4.83 19.31
C ASP A 375 3.12 6.35 19.46
N PHE A 376 4.11 6.88 18.73
CA PHE A 376 4.43 8.32 18.69
C PHE A 376 5.10 8.72 17.38
N HIS A 377 5.08 10.02 17.07
CA HIS A 377 5.79 10.58 15.91
C HIS A 377 7.28 10.76 16.23
N PRO A 378 8.21 10.17 15.46
CA PRO A 378 9.65 10.21 15.76
C PRO A 378 10.34 11.51 15.29
N TYR A 379 9.57 12.51 14.88
CA TYR A 379 10.06 13.79 14.37
C TYR A 379 9.49 14.94 15.19
N SER A 380 10.34 15.93 15.47
CA SER A 380 9.91 17.22 16.00
C SER A 380 9.49 18.13 14.86
N PHE A 381 8.55 19.04 15.09
CA PHE A 381 8.31 20.16 14.17
C PHE A 381 9.25 21.32 14.50
N PRO A 382 9.66 22.13 13.50
CA PRO A 382 10.38 23.37 13.76
C PRO A 382 9.65 24.21 14.81
N ASP A 383 10.40 24.82 15.73
CA ASP A 383 9.90 25.73 16.78
C ASP A 383 8.92 25.14 17.82
N ASN A 384 8.69 23.83 17.84
CA ASN A 384 7.81 23.14 18.81
C ASN A 384 6.38 23.74 18.89
N ARG A 385 5.89 24.31 17.79
CA ARG A 385 4.54 24.88 17.70
C ARG A 385 3.50 23.76 17.63
N ASP A 386 2.33 23.99 18.23
CA ASP A 386 1.14 23.14 18.05
C ASP A 386 0.55 23.35 16.64
N THR A 387 1.26 22.85 15.63
CA THR A 387 0.87 22.92 14.21
C THR A 387 -0.49 22.26 13.99
N HIS A 388 -0.73 21.11 14.64
CA HIS A 388 -2.02 20.43 14.61
C HIS A 388 -3.15 21.35 15.10
N GLY A 389 -3.02 21.95 16.29
CA GLY A 389 -4.03 22.86 16.83
C GLY A 389 -4.27 24.09 15.95
N ILE A 390 -3.19 24.75 15.50
CA ILE A 390 -3.29 25.93 14.63
C ILE A 390 -3.98 25.61 13.31
N ASN A 391 -3.61 24.50 12.66
CA ASN A 391 -4.23 24.07 11.42
C ASN A 391 -5.72 23.73 11.62
N THR A 392 -6.05 23.03 12.71
CA THR A 392 -7.43 22.70 13.06
C THR A 392 -8.27 23.95 13.34
N VAL A 393 -7.72 24.99 13.97
CA VAL A 393 -8.41 26.29 14.13
C VAL A 393 -8.73 26.92 12.78
N ARG A 394 -7.76 26.92 11.84
CA ARG A 394 -7.97 27.46 10.48
C ARG A 394 -9.12 26.75 9.79
N MET A 395 -9.12 25.41 9.83
CA MET A 395 -10.23 24.61 9.33
C MET A 395 -11.55 24.99 10.00
N ALA A 396 -11.58 25.04 11.34
CA ALA A 396 -12.80 25.27 12.09
C ALA A 396 -13.41 26.65 11.79
N LEU A 397 -12.57 27.68 11.64
CA LEU A 397 -12.99 29.03 11.25
C LEU A 397 -13.62 29.12 9.87
N VAL A 398 -13.26 28.22 8.95
CA VAL A 398 -13.78 28.20 7.58
C VAL A 398 -15.00 27.28 7.45
N TRP A 399 -14.99 26.14 8.12
CA TRP A 399 -15.88 25.01 7.79
C TRP A 399 -16.86 24.60 8.90
N MET A 400 -16.74 25.13 10.12
CA MET A 400 -17.57 24.70 11.25
C MET A 400 -18.67 25.69 11.64
N ASP A 401 -18.76 26.86 11.02
CA ASP A 401 -19.79 27.87 11.31
C ASP A 401 -20.03 28.05 12.84
N GLU A 402 -21.27 27.94 13.32
CA GLU A 402 -21.59 28.01 14.75
C GLU A 402 -21.01 26.86 15.60
N TYR A 403 -20.69 25.72 14.99
CA TYR A 403 -20.13 24.55 15.67
C TYR A 403 -18.68 24.76 16.12
N ILE A 404 -18.01 25.83 15.64
CA ILE A 404 -16.69 26.23 16.16
C ILE A 404 -16.71 26.46 17.68
N ASN A 405 -17.87 26.84 18.24
CA ASN A 405 -18.01 27.00 19.68
C ASN A 405 -17.78 25.68 20.43
N LEU A 406 -18.20 24.54 19.87
CA LEU A 406 -17.95 23.22 20.46
C LEU A 406 -16.45 22.87 20.40
N PHE A 407 -15.76 23.27 19.34
CA PHE A 407 -14.31 23.13 19.24
C PHE A 407 -13.60 23.93 20.33
N PHE A 408 -13.91 25.23 20.47
CA PHE A 408 -13.30 26.06 21.52
C PHE A 408 -13.69 25.67 22.95
N MET A 409 -14.83 25.01 23.16
CA MET A 409 -15.16 24.42 24.46
C MET A 409 -14.22 23.25 24.83
N ASN A 410 -13.72 22.50 23.85
CA ASN A 410 -12.80 21.38 24.06
C ASN A 410 -11.33 21.78 23.95
N ARG A 411 -11.03 22.86 23.22
CA ARG A 411 -9.70 23.46 23.05
C ARG A 411 -9.72 24.96 23.38
N PRO A 412 -9.98 25.35 24.64
CA PRO A 412 -10.02 26.75 25.04
C PRO A 412 -8.67 27.44 24.94
N ASP A 413 -7.58 26.67 24.89
CA ASP A 413 -6.20 27.12 24.66
C ASP A 413 -5.96 27.70 23.26
N LEU A 414 -6.84 27.39 22.31
CA LEU A 414 -6.72 27.77 20.89
C LEU A 414 -7.69 28.90 20.47
N LYS A 415 -8.43 29.48 21.42
CA LYS A 415 -9.43 30.52 21.15
C LYS A 415 -8.82 31.91 20.91
#